data_AF-A0A7C4BR02-F1
#
_entry.id   AF-A0A7C4BR02-F1
#
_cell.length_a   1.000
_cell.length_b   1.000
_cell.length_c   1.000
_cell.angle_alpha   90.00
_cell.angle_beta   90.00
_cell.angle_gamma   90.00
#
_symmetry.space_group_name_H-M   'P 1'
#
loop_
_entity.id
_entity.type
_entity.pdbx_description
1 polymer ?
#
loop_
_entity_poly.entity_id
_entity_poly.type
_entity_poly.pdbx_seq_one_letter_code
_entity_poly.pdbx_strand_id
1 'polypeptide(L)'
;MAFTFFFRDKHTLDLIQDHVIPVVSARRYIRIWDAGCANGSEPYSLAILIRENMGHFLFRNVNILASDINENFGNIIRDGIYSWEEVGRIPKDILDKYFVPDQSKSDKYILSKEIKNSVDFLHHDLLSFVP
;
A
#
# COMPACT_ATOMS: atom_id res chain seq x y z
N MET A 1 18.57 -7.34 -1.94
CA MET A 1 17.94 -6.18 -1.27
C MET A 1 17.11 -5.46 -2.32
N ALA A 2 15.79 -5.48 -2.21
CA ALA A 2 14.92 -4.69 -3.09
C ALA A 2 14.82 -3.28 -2.50
N PHE A 3 15.06 -2.23 -3.31
CA PHE A 3 14.93 -0.84 -2.87
C PHE A 3 13.59 -0.29 -3.35
N THR A 4 12.71 0.02 -2.39
CA THR A 4 11.42 0.67 -2.62
C THR A 4 11.13 1.63 -1.46
N PHE A 5 10.26 2.61 -1.67
CA PHE A 5 9.84 3.57 -0.65
C PHE A 5 8.45 4.10 -0.98
N PHE A 6 7.77 4.66 0.02
CA PHE A 6 6.41 5.18 -0.16
C PHE A 6 6.38 6.36 -1.14
N PHE A 7 5.32 6.43 -1.95
CA PHE A 7 5.12 7.46 -2.97
C PHE A 7 6.30 7.62 -3.94
N ARG A 8 6.93 6.50 -4.33
CA ARG A 8 8.16 6.47 -5.15
C ARG A 8 8.05 7.22 -6.47
N ASP A 9 7.00 6.96 -7.23
CA ASP A 9 6.77 7.57 -8.54
C ASP A 9 5.53 8.45 -8.49
N LYS A 10 5.73 9.72 -8.12
CA LYS A 10 4.66 10.70 -8.03
C LYS A 10 3.94 10.89 -9.36
N HIS A 11 4.66 10.88 -10.49
CA HIS A 11 4.04 11.08 -11.80
C HIS A 11 3.06 9.95 -12.12
N THR A 12 3.46 8.70 -11.87
CA THR A 12 2.58 7.54 -12.04
C THR A 12 1.36 7.64 -11.11
N LEU A 13 1.55 8.03 -9.85
CA LEU A 13 0.44 8.20 -8.90
C LEU A 13 -0.52 9.33 -9.31
N ASP A 14 -0.02 10.44 -9.83
CA ASP A 14 -0.83 11.54 -10.35
C ASP A 14 -1.68 11.05 -11.54
N LEU A 15 -1.11 10.25 -12.46
CA LEU A 15 -1.87 9.64 -13.57
C LEU A 15 -2.94 8.66 -13.08
N ILE A 16 -2.65 7.86 -12.05
CA ILE A 16 -3.64 6.96 -11.43
C ILE A 16 -4.79 7.79 -10.85
N GLN A 17 -4.47 8.89 -10.16
CA GLN A 17 -5.48 9.78 -9.60
C GLN A 17 -6.37 10.39 -10.69
N ASP A 18 -5.78 10.89 -11.77
CA ASP A 18 -6.53 11.64 -12.78
C ASP A 18 -7.32 10.73 -13.74
N HIS A 19 -6.83 9.51 -14.00
CA HIS A 19 -7.41 8.64 -15.04
C HIS A 19 -7.99 7.33 -14.51
N VAL A 20 -7.41 6.73 -13.48
CA VAL A 20 -7.83 5.41 -13.00
C VAL A 20 -8.89 5.53 -11.92
N ILE A 21 -8.67 6.39 -10.93
CA ILE A 21 -9.58 6.55 -9.77
C ILE A 21 -11.02 6.87 -10.20
N PRO A 22 -11.30 7.83 -11.12
CA PRO A 22 -12.67 8.13 -11.54
C PRO A 22 -13.41 6.94 -12.15
N VAL A 23 -12.66 6.03 -12.80
CA VAL A 23 -13.22 4.83 -13.44
C VAL A 23 -13.49 3.75 -12.40
N VAL A 24 -12.54 3.52 -11.48
CA VAL A 24 -12.70 2.48 -10.46
C VAL A 24 -13.67 2.87 -9.36
N SER A 25 -13.85 4.16 -9.05
CA SER A 25 -14.81 4.66 -8.06
C SER A 25 -16.26 4.37 -8.43
N ALA A 26 -16.55 4.16 -9.71
CA ALA A 26 -17.87 3.75 -10.19
C ALA A 26 -18.17 2.26 -9.95
N ARG A 27 -17.16 1.46 -9.55
CA ARG A 27 -17.31 0.02 -9.31
C ARG A 27 -17.68 -0.25 -7.86
N ARG A 28 -18.53 -1.26 -7.66
CA ARG A 28 -18.89 -1.74 -6.31
C ARG A 28 -17.71 -2.42 -5.59
N TYR A 29 -16.89 -3.16 -6.33
CA TYR A 29 -15.72 -3.87 -5.82
C TYR A 29 -14.50 -3.52 -6.68
N ILE A 30 -13.40 -3.17 -6.03
CA ILE A 30 -12.15 -2.77 -6.68
C ILE A 30 -11.12 -3.82 -6.29
N ARG A 31 -10.60 -4.53 -7.29
CA ARG A 31 -9.53 -5.52 -7.12
C ARG A 31 -8.34 -5.07 -7.94
N ILE A 32 -7.19 -4.95 -7.29
CA ILE A 32 -5.94 -4.51 -7.88
C ILE A 32 -4.90 -5.58 -7.59
N TRP A 33 -4.01 -5.82 -8.55
CA TRP A 33 -2.85 -6.68 -8.35
C TRP A 33 -1.58 -5.84 -8.48
N ASP A 34 -0.81 -5.82 -7.40
CA ASP A 34 0.53 -5.25 -7.31
C ASP A 34 1.55 -6.40 -7.40
N ALA A 35 2.24 -6.50 -8.53
CA ALA A 35 3.13 -7.61 -8.86
C ALA A 35 4.59 -7.18 -8.68
N GLY A 36 5.28 -7.77 -7.71
CA GLY A 36 6.63 -7.39 -7.29
C GLY A 36 6.64 -6.35 -6.16
N CYS A 37 5.80 -6.55 -5.14
CA CYS A 37 5.47 -5.52 -4.16
C CYS A 37 6.59 -5.16 -3.16
N ALA A 38 7.68 -5.94 -3.12
CA ALA A 38 8.77 -5.78 -2.15
C ALA A 38 8.21 -5.62 -0.72
N ASN A 39 8.71 -4.66 0.08
CA ASN A 39 8.29 -4.46 1.48
C ASN A 39 6.87 -3.87 1.65
N GLY A 40 6.09 -3.71 0.58
CA GLY A 40 4.72 -3.19 0.63
C GLY A 40 4.56 -1.68 0.52
N SER A 41 5.65 -0.92 0.31
CA SER A 41 5.56 0.54 0.17
C SER A 41 4.66 0.98 -1.00
N GLU A 42 4.71 0.27 -2.13
CA GLU A 42 3.90 0.56 -3.32
C GLU A 42 2.40 0.25 -3.13
N PRO A 43 1.99 -0.97 -2.73
CA PRO A 43 0.56 -1.27 -2.58
C PRO A 43 -0.08 -0.39 -1.50
N TYR A 44 0.64 -0.02 -0.44
CA TYR A 44 0.13 0.90 0.57
C TYR A 44 0.06 2.36 0.09
N SER A 45 0.99 2.82 -0.74
CA SER A 45 0.88 4.14 -1.36
C SER A 45 -0.37 4.22 -2.24
N LEU A 46 -0.64 3.16 -3.01
CA LEU A 46 -1.84 3.06 -3.84
C LEU A 46 -3.12 2.99 -3.00
N ALA A 47 -3.13 2.19 -1.94
CA ALA A 47 -4.26 2.11 -1.02
C ALA A 47 -4.59 3.48 -0.39
N ILE A 48 -3.58 4.20 0.08
CA ILE A 48 -3.73 5.55 0.63
C ILE A 48 -4.26 6.52 -0.44
N LEU A 49 -3.71 6.49 -1.66
CA LEU A 49 -4.16 7.35 -2.75
C LEU A 49 -5.65 7.12 -3.09
N ILE A 50 -6.07 5.85 -3.17
CA ILE A 50 -7.47 5.47 -3.38
C ILE A 50 -8.32 5.96 -2.21
N ARG A 51 -7.84 5.78 -0.97
CA ARG A 51 -8.56 6.19 0.23
C ARG A 51 -8.74 7.72 0.34
N GLU A 52 -7.76 8.51 -0.07
CA GLU A 52 -7.88 9.99 -0.09
C GLU A 52 -8.90 10.47 -1.11
N ASN A 53 -9.11 9.71 -2.19
CA ASN A 53 -10.05 10.06 -3.27
C ASN A 53 -11.41 9.35 -3.17
N MET A 54 -11.63 8.53 -2.13
CA MET A 54 -12.87 7.77 -1.93
C MET A 54 -13.38 7.90 -0.49
N GLY A 55 -14.70 7.92 -0.35
CA GLY A 55 -15.33 7.83 0.97
C GLY A 55 -15.04 6.47 1.64
N HIS A 56 -14.91 6.48 2.97
CA HIS A 56 -14.65 5.30 3.81
C HIS A 56 -15.53 4.09 3.44
N PHE A 57 -16.82 4.30 3.17
CA PHE A 57 -17.74 3.21 2.83
C PHE A 57 -17.42 2.49 1.52
N LEU A 58 -16.97 3.23 0.50
CA LEU A 58 -16.57 2.65 -0.79
C LEU A 58 -15.21 1.97 -0.67
N PHE A 59 -14.28 2.56 0.08
CA PHE A 59 -12.94 2.02 0.28
C PHE A 59 -12.95 0.62 0.90
N ARG A 60 -13.94 0.28 1.74
CA ARG A 60 -14.08 -1.08 2.29
C ARG A 60 -14.26 -2.19 1.23
N ASN A 61 -14.55 -1.83 -0.02
CA ASN A 61 -14.66 -2.78 -1.12
C ASN A 61 -13.41 -2.83 -2.00
N VAL A 62 -12.32 -2.16 -1.59
CA VAL A 62 -11.00 -2.20 -2.23
C VAL A 62 -10.21 -3.37 -1.66
N ASN A 63 -9.63 -4.16 -2.55
CA ASN A 63 -8.69 -5.22 -2.23
C ASN A 63 -7.50 -5.14 -3.18
N ILE A 64 -6.30 -5.03 -2.62
CA ILE A 64 -5.04 -5.02 -3.34
C ILE A 64 -4.33 -6.32 -3.01
N LEU A 65 -4.19 -7.19 -4.00
CA LEU A 65 -3.34 -8.36 -3.90
C LEU A 65 -1.91 -7.92 -4.20
N ALA A 66 -1.04 -7.96 -3.20
CA ALA A 66 0.37 -7.66 -3.32
C ALA A 66 1.15 -8.98 -3.39
N SER A 67 1.95 -9.18 -4.43
CA SER A 67 2.65 -10.43 -4.63
C SER A 67 4.15 -10.27 -4.84
N ASP A 68 4.94 -11.18 -4.29
CA ASP A 68 6.40 -11.20 -4.46
C ASP A 68 6.96 -12.62 -4.31
N ILE A 69 8.12 -12.88 -4.91
CA ILE A 69 8.85 -14.16 -4.81
C ILE A 69 9.57 -14.31 -3.46
N ASN A 70 9.77 -13.20 -2.73
CA ASN A 70 10.39 -13.25 -1.41
C ASN A 70 9.32 -13.27 -0.30
N GLU A 71 9.09 -14.46 0.26
CA GLU A 71 8.12 -14.69 1.33
C GLU A 71 8.32 -13.79 2.56
N ASN A 72 9.56 -13.36 2.85
CA ASN A 72 9.85 -12.52 4.03
C ASN A 72 9.10 -11.19 4.01
N PHE A 73 8.75 -10.68 2.82
CA PHE A 73 7.95 -9.48 2.68
C PHE A 73 6.52 -9.63 3.20
N GLY A 74 5.98 -10.85 3.22
CA GLY A 74 4.65 -11.10 3.74
C GLY A 74 4.50 -10.73 5.22
N ASN A 75 5.53 -10.96 6.03
CA ASN A 75 5.50 -10.56 7.44
C ASN A 75 5.52 -9.04 7.58
N ILE A 76 6.35 -8.34 6.81
CA ILE A 76 6.43 -6.87 6.82
C ILE A 76 5.09 -6.26 6.42
N ILE A 77 4.46 -6.77 5.36
CA ILE A 77 3.17 -6.30 4.88
C ILE A 77 2.09 -6.53 5.94
N ARG A 78 1.98 -7.75 6.48
CA ARG A 78 0.97 -8.08 7.51
C ARG A 78 1.13 -7.28 8.80
N ASP A 79 2.37 -7.00 9.21
CA ASP A 79 2.65 -6.19 10.38
C ASP A 79 2.30 -4.73 10.12
N GLY A 80 2.69 -4.20 8.95
CA GLY A 80 2.48 -2.81 8.56
C GLY A 80 3.28 -1.84 9.43
N ILE A 81 4.49 -2.24 9.84
CA ILE A 81 5.37 -1.48 10.73
C ILE A 81 6.63 -1.08 9.97
N TYR A 82 6.90 0.22 9.92
CA TYR A 82 7.97 0.82 9.11
C TYR A 82 8.87 1.73 9.96
N SER A 83 10.14 1.90 9.57
CA SER A 83 11.04 2.88 10.20
C SER A 83 10.79 4.30 9.70
N TRP A 84 11.36 5.30 10.39
CA TRP A 84 11.36 6.68 9.88
C TRP A 84 12.05 6.80 8.51
N GLU A 85 13.11 6.03 8.25
CA GLU A 85 13.80 6.05 6.95
C GLU A 85 12.86 5.69 5.79
N GLU A 86 11.90 4.80 6.05
CA GLU A 86 10.92 4.33 5.05
C GLU A 86 9.76 5.33 4.89
N VAL A 87 9.25 5.88 5.98
CA VAL A 87 8.05 6.75 5.97
C VAL A 87 8.37 8.25 5.90
N GLY A 88 9.60 8.67 6.15
CA GLY A 88 9.99 10.08 6.27
C GLY A 88 9.90 10.88 4.97
N ARG A 89 9.68 10.21 3.83
CA ARG A 89 9.43 10.83 2.52
C ARG A 89 7.94 11.07 2.23
N ILE A 90 7.05 10.51 3.04
CA ILE A 90 5.61 10.67 2.90
C ILE A 90 5.25 12.13 3.24
N PRO A 91 4.37 12.80 2.47
CA PRO A 91 3.84 14.11 2.84
C PRO A 91 3.28 14.09 4.26
N LYS A 92 3.63 15.11 5.06
CA LYS A 92 3.33 15.12 6.50
C LYS A 92 1.84 14.94 6.81
N ASP A 93 0.98 15.57 6.03
CA ASP A 93 -0.48 15.48 6.15
C ASP A 93 -1.01 14.06 5.92
N ILE A 94 -0.37 13.30 5.03
CA ILE A 94 -0.69 11.90 4.78
C ILE A 94 -0.11 11.01 5.88
N LEU A 95 1.13 11.26 6.28
CA LEU A 95 1.80 10.51 7.34
C LEU A 95 0.99 10.57 8.65
N ASP A 96 0.61 11.78 9.07
CA ASP A 96 -0.13 12.03 10.31
C ASP A 96 -1.55 11.40 10.29
N LYS A 97 -2.14 11.17 9.12
CA LYS A 97 -3.45 10.52 8.96
C LYS A 97 -3.37 9.00 9.02
N TYR A 98 -2.36 8.41 8.39
CA TYR A 98 -2.33 6.96 8.11
C TYR A 98 -1.31 6.19 8.90
N PHE A 99 -0.37 6.86 9.58
CA PHE A 99 0.62 6.23 10.42
C PHE A 99 0.56 6.78 11.84
N VAL A 100 0.79 5.92 12.82
CA VAL A 100 0.94 6.31 14.22
C VAL A 100 2.32 5.90 14.73
N PRO A 101 3.03 6.76 15.46
CA PRO A 101 4.27 6.37 16.12
C PRO A 101 4.04 5.23 17.10
N ASP A 102 4.89 4.20 17.07
CA ASP A 102 4.88 3.13 18.05
C ASP A 102 5.43 3.65 19.38
N GLN A 103 4.58 3.68 20.42
CA GLN A 103 4.98 4.17 21.75
C GLN A 103 5.99 3.23 22.44
N SER A 104 6.08 1.97 22.01
CA SER A 104 6.97 0.97 22.61
C SER A 104 8.39 0.98 22.04
N LYS A 105 8.56 1.50 20.83
CA LYS A 105 9.84 1.51 20.10
C LYS A 105 10.04 2.88 19.47
N SER A 106 11.04 3.62 19.94
CA SER A 106 11.47 4.84 19.26
C SER A 106 11.88 4.49 17.83
N ASP A 107 11.37 5.23 16.85
CA ASP A 107 11.64 5.10 15.41
C ASP A 107 10.80 4.08 14.61
N LYS A 108 9.68 3.60 15.16
CA LYS A 108 8.72 2.77 14.41
C LYS A 108 7.38 3.49 14.20
N TYR A 109 6.79 3.27 13.04
CA TYR A 109 5.49 3.79 12.63
C TYR A 109 4.58 2.65 12.22
N ILE A 110 3.37 2.63 12.76
CA ILE A 110 2.36 1.60 12.53
C ILE A 110 1.33 2.15 11.57
N LEU A 111 1.12 1.44 10.46
CA LEU A 111 0.11 1.76 9.47
C LEU A 111 -1.30 1.54 10.04
N SER A 112 -2.22 2.43 9.67
CA SER A 112 -3.63 2.34 10.06
C SER A 112 -4.25 1.00 9.62
N LYS A 113 -5.11 0.43 10.47
CA LYS A 113 -5.78 -0.84 10.19
C LYS A 113 -6.65 -0.78 8.94
N GLU A 114 -7.26 0.38 8.65
CA GLU A 114 -8.09 0.57 7.46
C GLU A 114 -7.27 0.32 6.19
N ILE A 115 -6.12 0.97 6.06
CA ILE A 115 -5.24 0.79 4.90
C ILE A 115 -4.64 -0.62 4.90
N LYS A 116 -4.17 -1.09 6.07
CA LYS A 116 -3.56 -2.42 6.18
C LYS A 116 -4.48 -3.55 5.71
N ASN A 117 -5.75 -3.49 6.09
CA ASN A 117 -6.74 -4.51 5.73
C ASN A 117 -7.18 -4.47 4.26
N SER A 118 -6.78 -3.44 3.51
CA SER A 118 -7.04 -3.37 2.07
C SER A 118 -5.99 -4.11 1.23
N VAL A 119 -4.88 -4.56 1.84
CA VAL A 119 -3.77 -5.22 1.16
C VAL A 119 -3.58 -6.65 1.68
N ASP A 120 -3.66 -7.62 0.78
CA ASP A 120 -3.35 -9.02 1.04
C ASP A 120 -2.01 -9.39 0.40
N PHE A 121 -1.20 -10.20 1.09
CA PHE A 121 0.07 -10.69 0.53
C PHE A 121 -0.05 -12.11 -0.03
N LEU A 122 0.48 -12.32 -1.23
CA LEU A 122 0.62 -13.62 -1.89
C LEU A 122 2.08 -13.88 -2.27
N HIS A 123 2.66 -14.96 -1.76
CA HIS A 123 3.94 -15.43 -2.29
C HIS A 123 3.71 -15.99 -3.70
N HIS A 124 4.34 -15.38 -4.70
CA HIS A 124 4.09 -15.69 -6.10
C HIS A 124 5.32 -15.46 -6.98
N ASP A 125 5.63 -16.45 -7.80
CA ASP A 125 6.62 -16.33 -8.87
C ASP A 125 5.92 -16.06 -10.20
N LEU A 126 6.09 -14.85 -10.74
CA LEU A 126 5.51 -14.43 -12.01
C LEU A 126 5.99 -15.29 -13.20
N LEU A 127 7.13 -15.99 -13.06
CA LEU A 127 7.66 -16.89 -14.08
C LEU A 127 7.12 -18.32 -13.97
N SER A 128 6.30 -18.61 -12.96
CA SER A 128 5.69 -19.93 -12.78
C SER A 128 4.59 -20.24 -13.81
N PHE A 129 4.03 -19.22 -14.47
CA PHE A 129 2.85 -19.32 -15.34
C PHE A 129 1.62 -19.99 -14.68
N VAL A 130 1.60 -20.06 -13.34
CA VAL A 130 0.46 -20.52 -12.55
C VAL A 130 -0.36 -19.30 -12.15
N PRO A 131 -1.69 -19.28 -12.34
CA PRO A 131 -2.54 -18.20 -11.86
C PRO A 131 -2.57 -18.07 -10.33
#